data_AF-S9UJU0-F1
#
_entry.id   AF-S9UJU0-F1
#
_cell.length_a   1.000
_cell.length_b   1.000
_cell.length_c   1.000
_cell.angle_alpha   90.00
_cell.angle_beta   90.00
_cell.angle_gamma   90.00
#
_symmetry.space_group_name_H-M   'P 1'
#
loop_
_entity.id
_entity.type
_entity.pdbx_description
1 polymer ?
#
loop_
_entity_poly.entity_id
_entity_poly.type
_entity_poly.pdbx_seq_one_letter_code
_entity_poly.pdbx_strand_id
1 'polypeptide(L)'
;MIAGGSFNGIVQYWDTRQPNRPAAHSLIEESHKDPVWSIKWLQSKSGELLSVSTDGNAFVWDCRLPEKPVEIHKIDEDSLQLQPKNNEGGAKGVLGGLCVDYDPQVGGPSRYMIGTEQGTILSCNRKGKTQAEKISSNTFNGHHGPVYSVQRNPVFSKYFLSVGDWTARLWFEDFKFMPMFSTFYHKAYLTCGVWHNVRPGVFFTTRMDGYMDIWDLMLRQTTPALSLQVSDYALHTAKPSPDGRLIAAGGIDGNVTLVELSPSLCTLATDEKNSIGTLFENESLRDKNLDRAVKEKRAGAKQRERRSTHLSEMTRAPMDEEEQLEAIAHKYVSTVQEEKTEGAKHRDNTEADRRKLLEDIEDGMEFREQ
;
A
#
# COMPACT_ATOMS: atom_id res chain seq x y z
N MET A 1 -5.97 -2.04 30.25
CA MET A 1 -4.60 -1.81 29.74
C MET A 1 -4.72 -0.99 28.47
N ILE A 2 -3.82 -0.02 28.30
CA ILE A 2 -3.71 0.80 27.09
C ILE A 2 -2.30 0.57 26.55
N ALA A 3 -2.13 0.36 25.24
CA ALA A 3 -0.82 0.24 24.62
C ALA A 3 -0.57 1.44 23.70
N GLY A 4 0.70 1.79 23.52
CA GLY A 4 1.12 2.93 22.73
C GLY A 4 2.53 2.72 22.16
N GLY A 5 2.76 3.34 21.01
CA GLY A 5 4.02 3.34 20.29
C GLY A 5 4.61 4.73 20.29
N SER A 6 5.92 4.81 20.34
CA SER A 6 6.66 6.07 20.38
C SER A 6 7.39 6.31 19.07
N PHE A 7 7.71 7.58 18.79
CA PHE A 7 8.47 7.98 17.60
C PHE A 7 9.89 7.39 17.57
N ASN A 8 10.48 7.15 18.74
CA ASN A 8 11.79 6.49 18.87
C ASN A 8 11.73 4.96 18.78
N GLY A 9 10.59 4.39 18.37
CA GLY A 9 10.42 2.95 18.19
C GLY A 9 10.06 2.17 19.46
N ILE A 10 9.99 2.81 20.64
CA ILE A 10 9.64 2.13 21.89
C ILE A 10 8.14 1.83 21.94
N VAL A 11 7.80 0.60 22.34
CA VAL A 11 6.44 0.13 22.58
C VAL A 11 6.21 0.04 24.08
N GLN A 12 5.07 0.54 24.54
CA GLN A 12 4.75 0.62 25.97
C GLN A 12 3.29 0.29 26.22
N TYR A 13 2.98 -0.14 27.45
CA TYR A 13 1.59 -0.23 27.89
C TYR A 13 1.41 0.32 29.31
N TRP A 14 0.20 0.80 29.58
CA TRP A 14 -0.23 1.39 30.83
C TRP A 14 -1.38 0.59 31.44
N ASP A 15 -1.36 0.45 32.76
CA ASP A 15 -2.52 -0.01 33.53
C ASP A 15 -3.39 1.19 33.88
N THR A 16 -4.67 1.16 33.52
CA THR A 16 -5.62 2.24 33.80
C THR A 16 -5.87 2.43 35.29
N ARG A 17 -5.51 1.44 36.12
CA ARG A 17 -5.56 1.54 37.59
C ARG A 17 -4.40 2.35 38.16
N GLN A 18 -3.28 2.48 37.42
CA GLN A 18 -2.09 3.22 37.82
C GLN A 18 -1.60 4.11 36.65
N PRO A 19 -2.26 5.25 36.40
CA PRO A 19 -2.08 6.00 35.16
C PRO A 19 -0.75 6.77 35.05
N ASN A 20 -0.05 7.00 36.17
CA ASN A 20 1.07 7.95 36.20
C ASN A 20 2.37 7.43 35.58
N ARG A 21 2.50 6.13 35.33
CA ARG A 21 3.70 5.53 34.73
C ARG A 21 3.33 4.37 33.80
N PRO A 22 4.12 4.11 32.74
CA PRO A 22 3.96 2.89 31.98
C PRO A 22 4.13 1.69 32.92
N ALA A 23 3.28 0.69 32.73
CA ALA A 23 3.38 -0.57 33.46
C ALA A 23 4.57 -1.39 32.95
N ALA A 24 4.79 -1.41 31.63
CA ALA A 24 6.01 -1.93 31.03
C ALA A 24 6.33 -1.24 29.69
N HIS A 25 7.59 -1.34 29.27
CA HIS A 25 8.12 -0.78 28.03
C HIS A 25 9.15 -1.71 27.39
N SER A 26 9.35 -1.61 26.07
CA SER A 26 10.40 -2.35 25.37
C SER A 26 11.76 -1.69 25.60
N LEU A 27 12.82 -2.50 25.60
CA LEU A 27 14.19 -2.00 25.61
C LEU A 27 14.53 -1.40 24.24
N ILE A 28 15.19 -0.23 24.23
CA ILE A 28 15.56 0.49 22.99
C ILE A 28 16.37 -0.39 22.02
N GLU A 29 17.23 -1.26 22.55
CA GLU A 29 18.11 -2.15 21.75
C GLU A 29 17.32 -3.24 21.02
N GLU A 30 16.22 -3.69 21.62
CA GLU A 30 15.36 -4.76 21.12
C GLU A 30 14.09 -4.22 20.43
N SER A 31 13.91 -2.89 20.41
CA SER A 31 12.73 -2.23 19.87
C SER A 31 12.79 -1.95 18.37
N HIS A 32 11.72 -1.37 17.83
CA HIS A 32 11.77 -0.73 16.52
C HIS A 32 12.83 0.37 16.50
N LYS A 33 13.43 0.58 15.32
CA LYS A 33 14.45 1.63 15.12
C LYS A 33 13.86 2.94 14.62
N ASP A 34 12.61 2.87 14.18
CA ASP A 34 11.84 3.94 13.56
C ASP A 34 10.47 4.09 14.23
N PRO A 35 9.72 5.17 13.93
CA PRO A 35 8.41 5.43 14.52
C PRO A 35 7.44 4.25 14.42
N VAL A 36 6.83 3.90 15.54
CA VAL A 36 5.78 2.88 15.57
C VAL A 36 4.46 3.53 15.14
N TRP A 37 3.98 3.19 13.95
CA TRP A 37 2.80 3.82 13.38
C TRP A 37 1.48 3.19 13.81
N SER A 38 1.48 1.88 14.04
CA SER A 38 0.24 1.17 14.38
C SER A 38 0.50 0.01 15.33
N ILE A 39 -0.42 -0.14 16.28
CA ILE A 39 -0.39 -1.15 17.33
C ILE A 39 -1.76 -1.79 17.47
N LYS A 40 -1.80 -3.12 17.65
CA LYS A 40 -3.03 -3.88 17.88
C LYS A 40 -2.82 -4.98 18.93
N TRP A 41 -3.78 -5.11 19.84
CA TRP A 41 -3.85 -6.26 20.75
C TRP A 41 -4.30 -7.49 19.98
N LEU A 42 -3.58 -8.60 20.16
CA LEU A 42 -3.96 -9.88 19.61
C LEU A 42 -4.82 -10.64 20.62
N GLN A 43 -5.81 -11.38 20.14
CA GLN A 43 -6.62 -12.24 21.00
C GLN A 43 -5.86 -13.55 21.27
N SER A 44 -4.89 -13.48 22.18
CA SER A 44 -4.09 -14.62 22.62
C SER A 44 -4.29 -14.90 24.10
N LYS A 45 -3.98 -16.14 24.52
CA LYS A 45 -4.05 -16.54 25.93
C LYS A 45 -3.07 -15.75 26.79
N SER A 46 -1.96 -15.26 26.22
CA SER A 46 -0.84 -14.57 26.87
C SER A 46 -0.94 -13.03 26.82
N GLY A 47 -1.92 -12.42 26.15
CA GLY A 47 -2.00 -10.96 26.07
C GLY A 47 -0.86 -10.36 25.25
N GLU A 48 -0.83 -10.72 23.97
CA GLU A 48 0.21 -10.30 23.03
C GLU A 48 -0.19 -9.02 22.28
N LEU A 49 0.82 -8.26 21.87
CA LEU A 49 0.67 -7.02 21.13
C LEU A 49 1.39 -7.12 19.78
N LEU A 50 0.79 -6.61 18.73
CA LEU A 50 1.40 -6.48 17.41
C LEU A 50 1.71 -5.01 17.15
N SER A 51 2.94 -4.71 16.73
CA SER A 51 3.36 -3.37 16.29
C SER A 51 3.96 -3.40 14.90
N VAL A 52 3.86 -2.27 14.21
CA VAL A 52 4.41 -2.05 12.86
C VAL A 52 5.11 -0.70 12.81
N SER A 53 6.26 -0.65 12.14
CA SER A 53 7.11 0.54 12.00
C SER A 53 7.60 0.74 10.56
N THR A 54 8.08 1.95 10.26
CA THR A 54 8.75 2.29 9.00
C THR A 54 10.13 1.66 8.87
N ASP A 55 10.70 1.07 9.93
CA ASP A 55 11.91 0.24 9.83
C ASP A 55 11.71 -1.04 9.00
N GLY A 56 10.46 -1.30 8.61
CA GLY A 56 10.04 -2.41 7.80
C GLY A 56 9.99 -3.73 8.54
N ASN A 57 9.82 -3.67 9.86
CA ASN A 57 9.54 -4.82 10.69
C ASN A 57 8.16 -4.72 11.34
N ALA A 58 7.54 -5.88 11.53
CA ALA A 58 6.42 -6.08 12.43
C ALA A 58 6.86 -6.98 13.59
N PHE A 59 6.61 -6.54 14.81
CA PHE A 59 6.99 -7.26 16.02
C PHE A 59 5.76 -7.68 16.82
N VAL A 60 5.83 -8.89 17.38
CA VAL A 60 4.87 -9.41 18.35
C VAL A 60 5.52 -9.36 19.73
N TRP A 61 4.83 -8.75 20.70
CA TRP A 61 5.31 -8.57 22.06
C TRP A 61 4.53 -9.44 23.02
N ASP A 62 5.23 -10.05 23.97
CA ASP A 62 4.62 -10.68 25.14
C ASP A 62 4.59 -9.67 26.30
N CYS A 63 3.39 -9.43 26.84
CA CYS A 63 3.17 -8.47 27.93
C CYS A 63 3.02 -9.13 29.32
N ARG A 64 3.08 -10.46 29.44
CA ARG A 64 2.76 -11.18 30.69
C ARG A 64 3.93 -11.91 31.36
N LEU A 65 5.16 -11.63 30.97
CA LEU A 65 6.34 -12.30 31.52
C LEU A 65 6.51 -12.00 33.03
N PRO A 66 6.36 -12.99 33.93
CA PRO A 66 6.44 -12.77 35.38
C PRO A 66 7.85 -12.42 35.86
N GLU A 67 8.88 -12.88 35.14
CA GLU A 67 10.29 -12.73 35.54
C GLU A 67 10.81 -11.30 35.38
N LYS A 68 10.22 -10.53 34.46
CA LYS A 68 10.59 -9.13 34.17
C LYS A 68 9.35 -8.26 34.01
N PRO A 69 8.67 -7.88 35.10
CA PRO A 69 7.37 -7.23 35.05
C PRO A 69 7.37 -5.82 34.44
N VAL A 70 8.55 -5.20 34.26
CA VAL A 70 8.71 -3.83 33.74
C VAL A 70 9.09 -3.81 32.25
N GLU A 71 9.48 -4.95 31.68
CA GLU A 71 9.97 -5.06 30.30
C GLU A 71 9.04 -5.91 29.44
N ILE A 72 8.60 -5.38 28.30
CA ILE A 72 7.99 -6.22 27.26
C ILE A 72 9.07 -6.75 26.32
N HIS A 73 8.93 -8.01 25.93
CA HIS A 73 9.90 -8.69 25.08
C HIS A 73 9.26 -9.02 23.74
N LYS A 74 10.02 -8.83 22.66
CA LYS A 74 9.62 -9.32 21.35
C LYS A 74 9.73 -10.84 21.32
N ILE A 75 8.83 -11.48 20.61
CA ILE A 75 8.90 -12.90 20.31
C ILE A 75 9.66 -13.04 19.00
N ASP A 76 10.94 -13.42 19.07
CA ASP A 76 11.83 -13.48 17.91
C ASP A 76 11.30 -14.39 16.80
N GLU A 77 10.72 -15.53 17.18
CA GLU A 77 10.09 -16.47 16.26
C GLU A 77 8.94 -15.87 15.46
N ASP A 78 8.32 -14.80 15.94
CA ASP A 78 7.16 -14.14 15.33
C ASP A 78 7.50 -12.79 14.70
N SER A 79 8.74 -12.32 14.86
CA SER A 79 9.23 -11.15 14.14
C SER A 79 9.11 -11.35 12.63
N LEU A 80 8.69 -10.31 11.93
CA LEU A 80 8.46 -10.34 10.48
C LEU A 80 9.11 -9.13 9.81
N GLN A 81 10.02 -9.38 8.89
CA GLN A 81 10.52 -8.34 7.99
C GLN A 81 9.59 -8.21 6.80
N LEU A 82 9.11 -7.01 6.55
CA LEU A 82 8.16 -6.69 5.50
C LEU A 82 8.89 -6.59 4.16
N GLN A 83 8.71 -7.61 3.32
CA GLN A 83 9.28 -7.65 1.98
C GLN A 83 8.24 -8.15 0.97
N PRO A 84 8.27 -7.65 -0.28
CA PRO A 84 7.37 -8.15 -1.29
C PRO A 84 7.77 -9.58 -1.67
N LYS A 85 6.80 -10.51 -1.71
CA LYS A 85 7.05 -11.89 -2.14
C LYS A 85 7.48 -11.97 -3.60
N ASN A 86 6.86 -11.13 -4.42
CA ASN A 86 7.10 -11.00 -5.85
C ASN A 86 7.36 -9.53 -6.15
N ASN A 87 8.18 -9.23 -7.16
CA ASN A 87 8.34 -7.87 -7.70
C ASN A 87 7.09 -7.37 -8.48
N GLU A 88 5.94 -8.05 -8.33
CA GLU A 88 4.67 -7.61 -8.88
C GLU A 88 4.28 -6.31 -8.16
N GLY A 89 4.19 -5.20 -8.89
CA GLY A 89 3.86 -3.88 -8.33
C GLY A 89 5.05 -2.91 -8.16
N GLY A 90 6.27 -3.31 -8.53
CA GLY A 90 7.43 -2.40 -8.57
C GLY A 90 8.11 -2.13 -7.22
N ALA A 91 7.47 -2.50 -6.10
CA ALA A 91 8.07 -2.46 -4.78
C ALA A 91 9.24 -3.48 -4.70
N LYS A 92 10.41 -3.03 -4.24
CA LYS A 92 11.61 -3.85 -4.05
C LYS A 92 12.25 -3.51 -2.70
N GLY A 93 12.77 -4.54 -2.03
CA GLY A 93 13.48 -4.38 -0.76
C GLY A 93 12.55 -4.35 0.45
N VAL A 94 13.02 -3.74 1.53
CA VAL A 94 12.31 -3.63 2.80
C VAL A 94 11.20 -2.59 2.67
N LEU A 95 9.98 -2.95 3.10
CA LEU A 95 8.79 -2.11 2.99
C LEU A 95 8.44 -1.53 4.35
N GLY A 96 8.38 -0.20 4.46
CA GLY A 96 7.96 0.47 5.70
C GLY A 96 6.47 0.24 5.96
N GLY A 97 6.10 -0.19 7.16
CA GLY A 97 4.71 -0.43 7.52
C GLY A 97 4.08 0.79 8.22
N LEU A 98 2.84 1.13 7.84
CA LEU A 98 2.14 2.31 8.36
C LEU A 98 0.86 1.96 9.13
N CYS A 99 0.14 0.92 8.71
CA CYS A 99 -1.08 0.52 9.39
C CYS A 99 -1.19 -0.99 9.48
N VAL A 100 -1.86 -1.46 10.53
CA VAL A 100 -2.16 -2.88 10.71
C VAL A 100 -3.62 -3.09 11.06
N ASP A 101 -4.22 -4.09 10.43
CA ASP A 101 -5.55 -4.57 10.74
C ASP A 101 -5.53 -6.03 11.18
N TYR A 102 -6.32 -6.31 12.20
CA TYR A 102 -6.40 -7.60 12.85
C TYR A 102 -7.86 -7.89 13.21
N ASP A 103 -8.38 -9.00 12.67
CA ASP A 103 -9.71 -9.52 12.99
C ASP A 103 -9.57 -10.95 13.55
N PRO A 104 -9.96 -11.18 14.82
CA PRO A 104 -9.92 -12.50 15.42
C PRO A 104 -10.72 -13.58 14.68
N GLN A 105 -11.78 -13.20 13.95
CA GLN A 105 -12.70 -14.16 13.33
C GLN A 105 -12.12 -14.88 12.11
N VAL A 106 -11.14 -14.29 11.42
CA VAL A 106 -10.61 -14.83 10.16
C VAL A 106 -9.58 -15.94 10.39
N GLY A 107 -8.73 -15.78 11.40
CA GLY A 107 -7.58 -16.65 11.58
C GLY A 107 -7.05 -16.70 13.01
N GLY A 108 -7.88 -16.34 14.00
CA GLY A 108 -7.45 -16.22 15.40
C GLY A 108 -6.32 -15.19 15.52
N PRO A 109 -5.28 -15.41 16.33
CA PRO A 109 -4.16 -14.47 16.51
C PRO A 109 -3.11 -14.50 15.38
N SER A 110 -3.32 -15.33 14.35
CA SER A 110 -2.26 -15.62 13.38
C SER A 110 -2.34 -14.81 12.08
N ARG A 111 -3.53 -14.40 11.64
CA ARG A 111 -3.69 -13.67 10.37
C ARG A 111 -3.94 -12.19 10.63
N TYR A 112 -3.18 -11.33 9.95
CA TYR A 112 -3.33 -9.88 9.98
C TYR A 112 -2.92 -9.28 8.64
N MET A 113 -3.25 -8.01 8.42
CA MET A 113 -2.92 -7.27 7.20
C MET A 113 -2.14 -6.02 7.53
N ILE A 114 -1.14 -5.71 6.71
CA ILE A 114 -0.28 -4.54 6.88
C ILE A 114 -0.34 -3.70 5.61
N GLY A 115 -0.65 -2.41 5.76
CA GLY A 115 -0.47 -1.42 4.70
C GLY A 115 0.92 -0.80 4.77
N THR A 116 1.61 -0.73 3.64
CA THR A 116 2.97 -0.19 3.56
C THR A 116 3.01 1.21 2.97
N GLU A 117 4.12 1.91 3.20
CA GLU A 117 4.41 3.23 2.65
C GLU A 117 4.53 3.21 1.11
N GLN A 118 4.94 2.07 0.55
CA GLN A 118 5.13 1.90 -0.90
C GLN A 118 3.82 1.62 -1.66
N GLY A 119 2.66 1.63 -1.00
CA GLY A 119 1.36 1.39 -1.67
C GLY A 119 0.96 -0.08 -1.81
N THR A 120 1.70 -0.96 -1.14
CA THR A 120 1.45 -2.41 -1.14
C THR A 120 0.73 -2.81 0.15
N ILE A 121 -0.23 -3.72 0.04
CA ILE A 121 -0.88 -4.32 1.21
C ILE A 121 -0.44 -5.78 1.30
N LEU A 122 0.13 -6.14 2.44
CA LEU A 122 0.62 -7.47 2.74
C LEU A 122 -0.41 -8.19 3.61
N SER A 123 -0.82 -9.39 3.19
CA SER A 123 -1.50 -10.34 4.08
C SER A 123 -0.45 -11.20 4.76
N CYS A 124 -0.49 -11.31 6.08
CA CYS A 124 0.52 -11.98 6.88
C CYS A 124 -0.11 -13.11 7.71
N ASN A 125 0.66 -14.17 7.94
CA ASN A 125 0.30 -15.32 8.75
C ASN A 125 1.45 -15.72 9.67
N ARG A 126 1.30 -15.47 10.97
CA ARG A 126 2.28 -15.78 12.02
C ARG A 126 2.74 -17.23 12.04
N LYS A 127 1.91 -18.20 11.61
CA LYS A 127 2.24 -19.63 11.66
C LYS A 127 3.26 -20.11 10.61
N GLY A 128 3.74 -19.23 9.73
CA GLY A 128 4.76 -19.58 8.73
C GLY A 128 6.10 -19.90 9.39
N LYS A 129 6.79 -20.96 8.95
CA LYS A 129 8.09 -21.36 9.52
C LYS A 129 9.21 -20.44 9.05
N THR A 130 9.13 -19.98 7.80
CA THR A 130 10.09 -19.06 7.21
C THR A 130 9.50 -17.64 7.09
N GLN A 131 10.36 -16.62 7.03
CA GLN A 131 9.95 -15.23 6.81
C GLN A 131 9.09 -15.08 5.54
N ALA A 132 9.49 -15.76 4.46
CA ALA A 132 8.71 -15.79 3.22
C ALA A 132 7.36 -16.47 3.41
N GLU A 133 7.24 -17.57 4.17
CA GLU A 133 5.95 -18.22 4.43
C GLU A 133 5.02 -17.38 5.30
N LYS A 134 5.58 -16.57 6.20
CA LYS A 134 4.80 -15.65 7.04
C LYS A 134 4.12 -14.56 6.22
N ILE A 135 4.68 -14.17 5.08
CA ILE A 135 4.01 -13.30 4.12
C ILE A 135 3.14 -14.17 3.23
N SER A 136 1.84 -13.91 3.13
CA SER A 136 0.94 -14.63 2.23
C SER A 136 1.31 -14.37 0.77
N SER A 137 0.96 -15.30 -0.13
CA SER A 137 1.09 -15.08 -1.59
C SER A 137 0.16 -13.99 -2.14
N ASN A 138 -0.83 -13.60 -1.35
CA ASN A 138 -1.73 -12.50 -1.67
C ASN A 138 -1.10 -11.18 -1.23
N THR A 139 -0.46 -10.53 -2.19
CA THR A 139 0.01 -9.14 -2.10
C THR A 139 -0.92 -8.29 -2.95
N PHE A 140 -1.51 -7.25 -2.37
CA PHE A 140 -2.45 -6.37 -3.07
C PHE A 140 -1.72 -5.09 -3.46
N ASN A 141 -1.47 -4.94 -4.75
CA ASN A 141 -0.84 -3.77 -5.31
C ASN A 141 -1.90 -2.98 -6.08
N GLY A 142 -2.13 -1.76 -5.64
CA GLY A 142 -3.03 -0.86 -6.33
C GLY A 142 -2.72 0.59 -6.02
N HIS A 143 -2.38 0.90 -4.76
CA HIS A 143 -2.12 2.27 -4.34
C HIS A 143 -0.82 2.79 -4.96
N HIS A 144 -0.86 4.07 -5.32
CA HIS A 144 0.29 4.76 -5.91
C HIS A 144 1.23 5.35 -4.86
N GLY A 145 0.76 5.43 -3.62
CA GLY A 145 1.50 5.99 -2.50
C GLY A 145 1.12 5.31 -1.18
N PRO A 146 1.50 5.93 -0.05
CA PRO A 146 1.34 5.35 1.28
C PRO A 146 -0.07 4.88 1.60
N VAL A 147 -0.19 3.66 2.13
CA VAL A 147 -1.45 3.13 2.63
C VAL A 147 -1.59 3.49 4.11
N TYR A 148 -2.40 4.51 4.40
CA TYR A 148 -2.61 5.00 5.76
C TYR A 148 -3.62 4.17 6.55
N SER A 149 -4.51 3.46 5.88
CA SER A 149 -5.51 2.65 6.57
C SER A 149 -5.85 1.38 5.79
N VAL A 150 -5.94 0.28 6.52
CA VAL A 150 -6.50 -0.99 6.07
C VAL A 150 -7.49 -1.42 7.15
N GLN A 151 -8.68 -1.88 6.75
CA GLN A 151 -9.65 -2.43 7.68
C GLN A 151 -10.57 -3.45 7.00
N ARG A 152 -10.64 -4.65 7.57
CA ARG A 152 -11.64 -5.65 7.18
C ARG A 152 -13.05 -5.18 7.49
N ASN A 153 -13.99 -5.59 6.65
CA ASN A 153 -15.39 -5.36 6.92
C ASN A 153 -15.79 -6.16 8.18
N PRO A 154 -16.40 -5.53 9.21
CA PRO A 154 -16.72 -6.20 10.48
C PRO A 154 -17.68 -7.39 10.36
N VAL A 155 -18.50 -7.43 9.30
CA VAL A 155 -19.49 -8.49 9.07
C VAL A 155 -18.99 -9.47 8.01
N PHE A 156 -18.36 -8.97 6.95
CA PHE A 156 -17.89 -9.77 5.82
C PHE A 156 -16.37 -9.75 5.72
N SER A 157 -15.71 -10.48 6.62
CA SER A 157 -14.27 -10.40 6.84
C SER A 157 -13.39 -10.77 5.63
N LYS A 158 -13.94 -11.41 4.58
CA LYS A 158 -13.24 -11.65 3.29
C LYS A 158 -13.00 -10.37 2.47
N TYR A 159 -13.71 -9.30 2.79
CA TYR A 159 -13.58 -8.01 2.12
C TYR A 159 -12.93 -7.01 3.06
N PHE A 160 -12.09 -6.15 2.51
CA PHE A 160 -11.40 -5.13 3.29
C PHE A 160 -11.29 -3.82 2.53
N LEU A 161 -11.36 -2.73 3.27
CA LEU A 161 -11.16 -1.38 2.79
C LEU A 161 -9.68 -1.02 2.95
N SER A 162 -9.12 -0.35 1.96
CA SER A 162 -7.84 0.34 2.08
C SER A 162 -7.99 1.79 1.67
N VAL A 163 -7.22 2.64 2.33
CA VAL A 163 -7.14 4.07 2.03
C VAL A 163 -5.67 4.44 1.97
N GLY A 164 -5.31 5.02 0.85
CA GLY A 164 -3.99 5.54 0.54
C GLY A 164 -4.10 6.46 -0.66
N ASP A 165 -3.07 7.24 -0.94
CA ASP A 165 -3.10 8.22 -2.04
C ASP A 165 -4.36 9.14 -2.03
N TRP A 166 -5.07 9.24 -3.14
CA TRP A 166 -6.31 10.02 -3.29
C TRP A 166 -7.55 9.13 -3.43
N THR A 167 -7.44 7.82 -3.14
CA THR A 167 -8.49 6.84 -3.39
C THR A 167 -8.74 5.93 -2.20
N ALA A 168 -9.99 5.55 -2.02
CA ALA A 168 -10.39 4.47 -1.12
C ALA A 168 -10.77 3.26 -1.99
N ARG A 169 -10.32 2.08 -1.59
CA ARG A 169 -10.46 0.86 -2.38
C ARG A 169 -10.98 -0.28 -1.55
N LEU A 170 -11.96 -0.99 -2.09
CA LEU A 170 -12.52 -2.20 -1.53
C LEU A 170 -11.93 -3.39 -2.25
N TRP A 171 -11.37 -4.29 -1.48
CA TRP A 171 -10.69 -5.49 -1.96
C TRP A 171 -11.43 -6.73 -1.54
N PHE A 172 -11.22 -7.78 -2.31
CA PHE A 172 -11.62 -9.13 -1.95
C PHE A 172 -10.36 -9.98 -1.76
N GLU A 173 -10.23 -10.61 -0.59
CA GLU A 173 -8.98 -11.27 -0.18
C GLU A 173 -8.54 -12.40 -1.14
N ASP A 174 -9.49 -13.11 -1.77
CA ASP A 174 -9.16 -14.19 -2.73
C ASP A 174 -8.90 -13.67 -4.15
N PHE A 175 -8.96 -12.36 -4.39
CA PHE A 175 -8.70 -11.73 -5.69
C PHE A 175 -7.74 -10.54 -5.56
N LYS A 176 -6.46 -10.80 -5.83
CA LYS A 176 -5.37 -9.86 -5.54
C LYS A 176 -5.04 -8.84 -6.64
N PHE A 177 -5.57 -9.01 -7.86
CA PHE A 177 -5.10 -8.27 -9.04
C PHE A 177 -5.67 -6.87 -9.16
N MET A 178 -6.89 -6.64 -8.67
CA MET A 178 -7.58 -5.37 -8.78
C MET A 178 -8.57 -5.22 -7.61
N PRO A 179 -8.80 -4.00 -7.09
CA PRO A 179 -9.89 -3.77 -6.17
C PRO A 179 -11.23 -3.98 -6.88
N MET A 180 -12.23 -4.49 -6.15
CA MET A 180 -13.60 -4.63 -6.65
C MET A 180 -14.26 -3.27 -6.85
N PHE A 181 -13.98 -2.36 -5.91
CA PHE A 181 -14.49 -1.00 -5.95
C PHE A 181 -13.35 -0.03 -5.64
N SER A 182 -13.26 1.05 -6.42
CA SER A 182 -12.36 2.17 -6.16
C SER A 182 -13.17 3.43 -6.23
N THR A 183 -12.98 4.33 -5.26
CA THR A 183 -13.52 5.68 -5.35
C THR A 183 -12.83 6.44 -6.49
N PHE A 184 -13.46 7.54 -6.92
CA PHE A 184 -12.82 8.49 -7.82
C PHE A 184 -11.61 9.14 -7.13
N TYR A 185 -10.73 9.73 -7.93
CA TYR A 185 -9.61 10.52 -7.41
C TYR A 185 -10.14 11.78 -6.71
N HIS A 186 -9.97 11.82 -5.39
CA HIS A 186 -10.34 12.99 -4.60
C HIS A 186 -9.37 14.15 -4.86
N LYS A 187 -9.82 15.39 -4.62
CA LYS A 187 -8.99 16.60 -4.77
C LYS A 187 -7.89 16.70 -3.72
N ALA A 188 -8.14 16.16 -2.53
CA ALA A 188 -7.22 16.10 -1.41
C ALA A 188 -6.89 14.64 -1.08
N TYR A 189 -5.73 14.41 -0.47
CA TYR A 189 -5.33 13.08 -0.03
C TYR A 189 -6.29 12.51 1.00
N LEU A 190 -6.52 11.20 0.92
CA LEU A 190 -7.28 10.49 1.93
C LEU A 190 -6.35 9.98 3.02
N THR A 191 -6.76 10.14 4.28
CA THR A 191 -5.89 9.88 5.45
C THR A 191 -6.35 8.69 6.28
N CYS A 192 -7.66 8.44 6.37
CA CYS A 192 -8.18 7.26 7.07
C CYS A 192 -9.49 6.78 6.44
N GLY A 193 -9.66 5.45 6.41
CA GLY A 193 -10.91 4.78 6.04
C GLY A 193 -11.37 3.89 7.18
N VAL A 194 -12.65 3.96 7.53
CA VAL A 194 -13.18 3.12 8.61
C VAL A 194 -14.60 2.66 8.32
N TRP A 195 -14.87 1.37 8.57
CA TRP A 195 -16.21 0.80 8.45
C TRP A 195 -17.11 1.23 9.60
N HIS A 196 -18.40 1.35 9.31
CA HIS A 196 -19.39 1.41 10.35
C HIS A 196 -19.49 0.05 11.06
N ASN A 197 -19.55 0.06 12.41
CA ASN A 197 -19.51 -1.18 13.20
C ASN A 197 -20.81 -2.01 13.10
N VAL A 198 -21.96 -1.37 12.94
CA VAL A 198 -23.29 -2.02 12.85
C VAL A 198 -23.75 -2.26 11.40
N ARG A 199 -23.70 -1.24 10.53
CA ARG A 199 -24.11 -1.32 9.12
C ARG A 199 -22.95 -1.75 8.20
N PRO A 200 -23.02 -2.93 7.55
CA PRO A 200 -21.90 -3.45 6.76
C PRO A 200 -21.68 -2.74 5.42
N GLY A 201 -22.67 -1.99 4.94
CA GLY A 201 -22.61 -1.23 3.68
C GLY A 201 -22.11 0.21 3.83
N VAL A 202 -21.80 0.65 5.05
CA VAL A 202 -21.43 2.03 5.34
C VAL A 202 -19.97 2.12 5.77
N PHE A 203 -19.23 3.06 5.18
CA PHE A 203 -17.88 3.39 5.60
C PHE A 203 -17.62 4.89 5.49
N PHE A 204 -16.59 5.33 6.18
CA PHE A 204 -16.19 6.73 6.30
C PHE A 204 -14.78 6.91 5.75
N THR A 205 -14.55 8.01 5.05
CA THR A 205 -13.22 8.43 4.62
C THR A 205 -12.94 9.84 5.10
N THR A 206 -11.72 10.09 5.56
CA THR A 206 -11.25 11.42 5.99
C THR A 206 -10.22 11.96 5.02
N ARG A 207 -10.20 13.29 4.88
CA ARG A 207 -9.44 14.00 3.86
C ARG A 207 -8.54 15.08 4.48
N MET A 208 -7.42 15.37 3.82
CA MET A 208 -6.49 16.43 4.26
C MET A 208 -7.06 17.85 4.15
N ASP A 209 -8.20 18.06 3.49
CA ASP A 209 -8.89 19.35 3.41
C ASP A 209 -9.96 19.54 4.50
N GLY A 210 -9.99 18.68 5.52
CA GLY A 210 -10.91 18.83 6.65
C GLY A 210 -12.28 18.19 6.48
N TYR A 211 -12.50 17.52 5.34
CA TYR A 211 -13.75 16.85 5.04
C TYR A 211 -13.74 15.38 5.46
N MET A 212 -14.92 14.93 5.86
CA MET A 212 -15.26 13.53 6.08
C MET A 212 -16.37 13.14 5.10
N ASP A 213 -16.12 12.11 4.30
CA ASP A 213 -17.10 11.57 3.37
C ASP A 213 -17.73 10.31 3.98
N ILE A 214 -19.05 10.24 3.92
CA ILE A 214 -19.86 9.11 4.35
C ILE A 214 -20.34 8.37 3.10
N TRP A 215 -19.96 7.11 3.00
CA TRP A 215 -20.31 6.24 1.90
C TRP A 215 -21.38 5.25 2.37
N ASP A 216 -22.49 5.18 1.64
CA ASP A 216 -23.54 4.18 1.84
C ASP A 216 -23.73 3.43 0.52
N LEU A 217 -23.21 2.21 0.46
CA LEU A 217 -23.21 1.38 -0.74
C LEU A 217 -24.60 0.92 -1.17
N MET A 218 -25.62 1.00 -0.28
CA MET A 218 -27.01 0.74 -0.64
C MET A 218 -27.63 1.92 -1.40
N LEU A 219 -27.18 3.14 -1.10
CA LEU A 219 -27.70 4.36 -1.74
C LEU A 219 -26.94 4.70 -3.01
N ARG A 220 -25.61 4.81 -2.90
CA ARG A 220 -24.72 5.20 -4.00
C ARG A 220 -23.39 4.48 -3.89
N GLN A 221 -23.00 3.84 -4.99
CA GLN A 221 -21.72 3.16 -5.07
C GLN A 221 -20.63 4.10 -5.60
N THR A 222 -20.93 4.94 -6.60
CA THR A 222 -19.89 5.75 -7.29
C THR A 222 -19.52 7.05 -6.60
N THR A 223 -20.37 7.56 -5.71
CA THR A 223 -20.20 8.87 -5.05
C THR A 223 -20.59 8.77 -3.58
N PRO A 224 -20.00 9.59 -2.70
CA PRO A 224 -20.37 9.58 -1.30
C PRO A 224 -21.84 9.96 -1.12
N ALA A 225 -22.48 9.37 -0.12
CA ALA A 225 -23.85 9.70 0.24
C ALA A 225 -23.91 11.13 0.82
N LEU A 226 -22.93 11.48 1.64
CA LEU A 226 -22.75 12.80 2.24
C LEU A 226 -21.26 13.16 2.33
N SER A 227 -20.92 14.42 2.08
CA SER A 227 -19.59 14.98 2.38
C SER A 227 -19.77 16.13 3.35
N LEU A 228 -19.10 16.06 4.51
CA LEU A 228 -19.24 17.01 5.60
C LEU A 228 -17.88 17.65 5.89
N GLN A 229 -17.81 18.97 5.92
CA GLN A 229 -16.64 19.68 6.44
C GLN A 229 -16.69 19.65 7.96
N VAL A 230 -15.74 18.93 8.57
CA VAL A 230 -15.69 18.76 10.04
C VAL A 230 -14.74 19.79 10.67
N SER A 231 -13.66 20.13 9.96
CA SER A 231 -12.67 21.12 10.36
C SER A 231 -12.20 21.91 9.15
N ASP A 232 -11.60 23.08 9.37
CA ASP A 232 -10.85 23.84 8.36
C ASP A 232 -9.44 23.29 8.16
N TYR A 233 -9.00 22.37 9.04
CA TYR A 233 -7.69 21.73 9.02
C TYR A 233 -7.77 20.26 8.61
N ALA A 234 -6.64 19.69 8.19
CA ALA A 234 -6.53 18.29 7.78
C ALA A 234 -7.03 17.31 8.85
N LEU A 235 -7.91 16.39 8.46
CA LEU A 235 -8.29 15.25 9.28
C LEU A 235 -7.30 14.12 9.07
N HIS A 236 -6.89 13.46 10.16
CA HIS A 236 -5.93 12.35 10.12
C HIS A 236 -6.54 11.01 10.50
N THR A 237 -7.59 11.00 11.32
CA THR A 237 -8.16 9.75 11.85
C THR A 237 -9.66 9.89 12.03
N ALA A 238 -10.36 8.78 11.84
CA ALA A 238 -11.75 8.63 12.22
C ALA A 238 -11.99 7.29 12.91
N LYS A 239 -12.83 7.29 13.95
CA LYS A 239 -13.27 6.08 14.64
C LYS A 239 -14.76 6.16 15.01
N PRO A 240 -15.60 5.26 14.49
CA PRO A 240 -16.99 5.16 14.90
C PRO A 240 -17.09 4.51 16.28
N SER A 241 -18.10 4.93 17.04
CA SER A 241 -18.43 4.33 18.33
C SER A 241 -18.89 2.88 18.15
N PRO A 242 -18.77 2.02 19.19
CA PRO A 242 -19.20 0.62 19.10
C PRO A 242 -20.69 0.45 18.77
N ASP A 243 -21.53 1.38 19.21
CA ASP A 243 -22.97 1.43 18.90
C ASP A 243 -23.29 2.05 17.52
N GLY A 244 -22.29 2.63 16.84
CA GLY A 244 -22.40 3.22 15.51
C GLY A 244 -23.18 4.54 15.45
N ARG A 245 -23.44 5.20 16.58
CA ARG A 245 -24.20 6.46 16.60
C ARG A 245 -23.32 7.69 16.47
N LEU A 246 -22.07 7.59 16.90
CA LEU A 246 -21.12 8.69 16.89
C LEU A 246 -19.90 8.32 16.06
N ILE A 247 -19.25 9.32 15.50
CA ILE A 247 -17.93 9.18 14.90
C ILE A 247 -17.01 10.27 15.43
N ALA A 248 -15.85 9.86 15.95
CA ALA A 248 -14.79 10.77 16.36
C ALA A 248 -13.86 11.01 15.18
N ALA A 249 -13.63 12.27 14.83
CA ALA A 249 -12.65 12.69 13.83
C ALA A 249 -11.54 13.50 14.51
N GLY A 250 -10.28 13.15 14.26
CA GLY A 250 -9.11 13.84 14.79
C GLY A 250 -8.43 14.70 13.73
N GLY A 251 -8.23 15.98 14.03
CA GLY A 251 -7.54 16.94 13.17
C GLY A 251 -6.05 17.10 13.50
N ILE A 252 -5.30 17.69 12.56
CA ILE A 252 -3.89 18.08 12.76
C ILE A 252 -3.71 19.20 13.79
N ASP A 253 -4.75 19.98 14.04
CA ASP A 253 -4.83 21.03 15.05
C ASP A 253 -4.89 20.49 16.48
N GLY A 254 -4.94 19.17 16.65
CA GLY A 254 -5.01 18.50 17.95
C GLY A 254 -6.44 18.38 18.49
N ASN A 255 -7.44 18.89 17.77
CA ASN A 255 -8.83 18.80 18.17
C ASN A 255 -9.43 17.44 17.78
N VAL A 256 -10.30 16.92 18.65
CA VAL A 256 -11.13 15.73 18.37
C VAL A 256 -12.58 16.17 18.34
N THR A 257 -13.20 16.07 17.16
CA THR A 257 -14.60 16.43 16.95
C THR A 257 -15.45 15.16 16.96
N LEU A 258 -16.51 15.16 17.77
CA LEU A 258 -17.51 14.09 17.79
C LEU A 258 -18.70 14.51 16.93
N VAL A 259 -19.01 13.71 15.93
CA VAL A 259 -20.15 13.92 15.03
C VAL A 259 -21.21 12.87 15.32
N GLU A 260 -22.44 13.32 15.56
CA GLU A 260 -23.60 12.43 15.70
C GLU A 260 -24.20 12.09 14.34
N LEU A 261 -24.44 10.81 14.12
CA LEU A 261 -25.01 10.30 12.88
C LEU A 261 -26.54 10.25 12.99
N SER A 262 -27.21 10.67 11.92
CA SER A 262 -28.67 10.57 11.84
C SER A 262 -29.14 9.12 11.97
N PRO A 263 -30.35 8.85 12.51
CA PRO A 263 -30.87 7.50 12.65
C PRO A 263 -30.78 6.66 11.37
N SER A 264 -31.02 7.26 10.19
CA SER A 264 -30.93 6.59 8.89
C SER A 264 -29.55 6.01 8.56
N LEU A 265 -28.48 6.58 9.13
CA LEU A 265 -27.11 6.09 8.95
C LEU A 265 -26.70 5.08 10.03
N CYS A 266 -27.46 4.96 11.12
CA CYS A 266 -27.16 4.07 12.25
C CYS A 266 -28.03 2.81 12.26
N THR A 267 -29.28 2.90 11.79
CA THR A 267 -30.23 1.79 11.83
C THR A 267 -29.96 0.82 10.69
N LEU A 268 -29.56 -0.41 11.04
CA LEU A 268 -29.45 -1.52 10.08
C LEU A 268 -30.85 -1.89 9.57
N ALA A 269 -31.06 -1.80 8.26
CA ALA A 269 -32.29 -2.32 7.65
C ALA A 269 -32.26 -3.85 7.64
N THR A 270 -33.43 -4.49 7.76
CA THR A 270 -33.56 -5.95 7.92
C THR A 270 -32.87 -6.75 6.81
N ASP A 271 -32.98 -6.29 5.57
CA ASP A 271 -32.41 -6.99 4.40
C ASP A 271 -31.03 -6.45 4.00
N GLU A 272 -30.53 -5.39 4.63
CA GLU A 272 -29.29 -4.72 4.21
C GLU A 272 -28.09 -5.66 4.24
N LYS A 273 -27.97 -6.48 5.28
CA LYS A 273 -26.90 -7.47 5.37
C LYS A 273 -26.94 -8.43 4.17
N ASN A 274 -28.12 -8.93 3.82
CA ASN A 274 -28.26 -9.84 2.69
C ASN A 274 -27.97 -9.12 1.36
N SER A 275 -28.51 -7.92 1.17
CA SER A 275 -28.29 -7.11 -0.04
C SER A 275 -26.81 -6.77 -0.27
N ILE A 276 -26.10 -6.32 0.76
CA ILE A 276 -24.65 -6.03 0.69
C ILE A 276 -23.85 -7.31 0.49
N GLY A 277 -24.23 -8.41 1.15
CA GLY A 277 -23.61 -9.72 0.94
C GLY A 277 -23.70 -10.15 -0.53
N THR A 278 -24.90 -10.10 -1.12
CA THR A 278 -25.14 -10.40 -2.53
C THR A 278 -24.40 -9.43 -3.47
N LEU A 279 -24.34 -8.14 -3.13
CA LEU A 279 -23.57 -7.15 -3.91
C LEU A 279 -22.09 -7.54 -3.99
N PHE A 280 -21.46 -7.83 -2.85
CA PHE A 280 -20.04 -8.20 -2.81
C PHE A 280 -19.77 -9.55 -3.50
N GLU A 281 -20.66 -10.53 -3.33
CA GLU A 281 -20.56 -11.82 -4.02
C GLU A 281 -20.66 -11.67 -5.54
N ASN A 282 -21.59 -10.85 -6.04
CA ASN A 282 -21.76 -10.63 -7.46
C ASN A 282 -20.55 -9.93 -8.08
N GLU A 283 -20.03 -8.87 -7.45
CA GLU A 283 -18.84 -8.17 -7.95
C GLU A 283 -17.59 -9.06 -7.88
N SER A 284 -17.39 -9.80 -6.79
CA SER A 284 -16.25 -10.73 -6.70
C SER A 284 -16.33 -11.87 -7.72
N LEU A 285 -17.52 -12.37 -8.04
CA LEU A 285 -17.72 -13.37 -9.09
C LEU A 285 -17.46 -12.78 -10.48
N ARG A 286 -17.92 -11.55 -10.72
CA ARG A 286 -17.69 -10.82 -11.96
C ARG A 286 -16.21 -10.64 -12.22
N ASP A 287 -15.44 -10.19 -11.23
CA ASP A 287 -13.99 -9.99 -11.36
C ASP A 287 -13.23 -11.29 -11.65
N LYS A 288 -13.60 -12.38 -10.96
CA LYS A 288 -13.04 -13.73 -11.27
C LYS A 288 -13.34 -14.17 -12.69
N ASN A 289 -14.56 -13.94 -13.17
CA ASN A 289 -14.95 -14.30 -14.54
C ASN A 289 -14.21 -13.45 -15.58
N LEU A 290 -14.05 -12.15 -15.32
CA LEU A 290 -13.28 -11.24 -16.18
C LEU A 290 -11.81 -11.63 -16.25
N ASP A 291 -11.18 -11.95 -15.11
CA ASP A 291 -9.78 -12.42 -15.08
C ASP A 291 -9.62 -13.74 -15.86
N ARG A 292 -10.55 -14.70 -15.70
CA ARG A 292 -10.55 -15.93 -16.50
C ARG A 292 -10.64 -15.63 -18.00
N ALA A 293 -11.56 -14.76 -18.41
CA ALA A 293 -11.74 -14.38 -19.81
C ALA A 293 -10.49 -13.67 -20.38
N VAL A 294 -9.83 -12.80 -19.59
CA VAL A 294 -8.59 -12.13 -20.00
C VAL A 294 -7.45 -13.15 -20.17
N LYS A 295 -7.32 -14.12 -19.26
CA LYS A 295 -6.32 -15.19 -19.36
C LYS A 295 -6.55 -16.07 -20.59
N GLU A 296 -7.78 -16.45 -20.87
CA GLU A 296 -8.16 -17.21 -22.07
C GLU A 296 -7.86 -16.43 -23.35
N LYS A 297 -8.20 -15.13 -23.40
CA LYS A 297 -7.90 -14.26 -24.53
C LYS A 297 -6.39 -14.12 -24.78
N ARG A 298 -5.60 -13.97 -23.71
CA ARG A 298 -4.12 -13.93 -23.78
C ARG A 298 -3.53 -15.27 -24.25
N ALA A 299 -4.05 -16.39 -23.76
CA ALA A 299 -3.62 -17.72 -24.20
C ALA A 299 -3.95 -17.96 -25.68
N GLY A 300 -5.16 -17.59 -26.10
CA GLY A 300 -5.58 -17.67 -27.51
C GLY A 300 -4.75 -16.77 -28.43
N ALA A 301 -4.41 -15.55 -27.99
CA ALA A 301 -3.51 -14.67 -28.72
C ALA A 301 -2.11 -15.27 -28.90
N LYS A 302 -1.51 -15.81 -27.83
CA LYS A 302 -0.21 -16.51 -27.90
C LYS A 302 -0.25 -17.74 -28.81
N GLN A 303 -1.36 -18.50 -28.80
CA GLN A 303 -1.51 -19.65 -29.69
C GLN A 303 -1.65 -19.23 -31.15
N ARG A 304 -2.38 -18.15 -31.43
CA ARG A 304 -2.46 -17.56 -32.78
C ARG A 304 -1.11 -17.05 -33.26
N GLU A 305 -0.38 -16.36 -32.40
CA GLU A 305 0.96 -15.86 -32.70
C GLU A 305 1.93 -17.00 -33.04
N ARG A 306 1.96 -18.07 -32.21
CA ARG A 306 2.75 -19.27 -32.49
C ARG A 306 2.36 -19.95 -33.80
N ARG A 307 1.06 -19.99 -34.14
CA ARG A 307 0.60 -20.51 -35.43
C ARG A 307 1.03 -19.63 -36.59
N SER A 308 0.98 -18.30 -36.45
CA SER A 308 1.43 -17.37 -37.49
C SER A 308 2.94 -17.38 -37.69
N THR A 309 3.74 -17.47 -36.61
CA THR A 309 5.21 -17.58 -36.74
C THR A 309 5.59 -18.89 -37.41
N HIS A 310 4.94 -20.00 -37.04
CA HIS A 310 5.19 -21.29 -37.68
C HIS A 310 4.76 -21.30 -39.15
N LEU A 311 3.62 -20.70 -39.51
CA LEU A 311 3.22 -20.54 -40.91
C LEU A 311 4.22 -19.66 -41.68
N SER A 312 4.70 -18.57 -41.07
CA SER A 312 5.67 -17.66 -41.68
C SER A 312 7.05 -18.30 -41.88
N GLU A 313 7.48 -19.20 -40.99
CA GLU A 313 8.69 -20.01 -41.16
C GLU A 313 8.52 -21.01 -42.31
N MET A 314 7.35 -21.65 -42.42
CA MET A 314 7.07 -22.59 -43.51
C MET A 314 6.88 -21.93 -44.88
N THR A 315 6.44 -20.67 -44.93
CA THR A 315 6.23 -19.92 -46.20
C THR A 315 7.42 -19.06 -46.58
N ARG A 316 8.45 -18.94 -45.74
CA ARG A 316 9.74 -18.37 -46.15
C ARG A 316 10.36 -19.31 -47.18
N ALA A 317 10.36 -18.89 -48.44
CA ALA A 317 11.18 -19.53 -49.45
C ALA A 317 12.65 -19.54 -48.98
N PRO A 318 13.45 -20.56 -49.33
CA PRO A 318 14.89 -20.55 -49.09
C PRO A 318 15.49 -19.45 -49.97
N MET A 319 15.49 -18.22 -49.47
CA MET A 319 16.31 -17.12 -49.98
C MET A 319 17.70 -17.32 -49.40
N ASP A 320 18.73 -17.21 -50.24
CA ASP A 320 20.12 -17.44 -49.87
C ASP A 320 20.48 -16.67 -48.59
N GLU A 321 20.84 -17.40 -47.53
CA GLU A 321 21.26 -16.82 -46.25
C GLU A 321 22.43 -15.84 -46.44
N GLU A 322 23.22 -16.05 -47.49
CA GLU A 322 24.36 -15.25 -47.92
C GLU A 322 23.94 -13.81 -48.32
N GLU A 323 22.84 -13.65 -49.04
CA GLU A 323 22.35 -12.34 -49.49
C GLU A 323 21.78 -11.51 -48.32
N GLN A 324 21.22 -12.18 -47.31
CA GLN A 324 20.77 -11.54 -46.07
C GLN A 324 21.94 -11.12 -45.19
N LEU A 325 22.97 -11.96 -45.09
CA LEU A 325 24.20 -11.65 -44.36
C LEU A 325 24.94 -10.45 -44.98
N GLU A 326 25.01 -10.38 -46.31
CA GLU A 326 25.60 -9.24 -47.02
C GLU A 326 24.81 -7.94 -46.80
N ALA A 327 23.47 -8.00 -46.83
CA ALA A 327 22.64 -6.83 -46.55
C ALA A 327 22.82 -6.31 -45.11
N ILE A 328 22.94 -7.22 -44.14
CA ILE A 328 23.20 -6.88 -42.73
C ILE A 328 24.61 -6.30 -42.57
N ALA A 329 25.62 -6.89 -43.22
CA ALA A 329 26.99 -6.40 -43.20
C ALA A 329 27.11 -4.99 -43.80
N HIS A 330 26.48 -4.75 -44.95
CA HIS A 330 26.47 -3.44 -45.60
C HIS A 330 25.81 -2.38 -44.71
N LYS A 331 24.69 -2.71 -44.07
CA LYS A 331 24.00 -1.81 -43.15
C LYS A 331 24.87 -1.48 -41.93
N TYR A 332 25.52 -2.49 -41.33
CA TYR A 332 26.43 -2.27 -40.20
C TYR A 332 27.60 -1.36 -40.58
N VAL A 333 28.24 -1.61 -41.72
CA VAL A 333 29.36 -0.79 -42.23
C VAL A 333 28.92 0.67 -42.44
N SER A 334 27.75 0.89 -43.05
CA SER A 334 27.22 2.25 -43.25
C SER A 334 26.99 3.00 -41.94
N THR A 335 26.44 2.31 -40.93
CA THR A 335 26.15 2.92 -39.61
C THR A 335 27.45 3.31 -38.89
N VAL A 336 28.46 2.44 -38.93
CA VAL A 336 29.78 2.71 -38.33
C VAL A 336 30.50 3.87 -39.03
N GLN A 337 30.32 4.01 -40.35
CA GLN A 337 30.89 5.14 -41.10
C GLN A 337 30.20 6.46 -40.74
N GLU A 338 28.88 6.47 -40.58
CA GLU A 338 28.14 7.64 -40.11
C GLU A 338 28.62 8.06 -38.71
N GLU A 339 28.68 7.13 -37.74
CA GLU A 339 29.18 7.42 -36.38
C GLU A 339 30.63 7.95 -36.38
N LYS A 340 31.50 7.42 -37.23
CA LYS A 340 32.88 7.93 -37.37
C LYS A 340 32.92 9.35 -37.91
N THR A 341 32.07 9.67 -38.89
CA THR A 341 32.00 11.03 -39.44
C THR A 341 31.40 12.02 -38.45
N GLU A 342 30.43 11.61 -37.64
CA GLU A 342 29.88 12.44 -36.57
C GLU A 342 30.92 12.66 -35.45
N GLY A 343 31.65 11.62 -35.06
CA GLY A 343 32.73 11.73 -34.08
C GLY A 343 33.88 12.64 -34.53
N ALA A 344 34.22 12.64 -35.82
CA ALA A 344 35.22 13.56 -36.39
C ALA A 344 34.75 15.01 -36.35
N LYS A 345 33.51 15.29 -36.77
CA LYS A 345 32.90 16.62 -36.70
C LYS A 345 32.83 17.14 -35.26
N HIS A 346 32.52 16.26 -34.30
CA HIS A 346 32.46 16.64 -32.90
C HIS A 346 33.84 17.07 -32.36
N ARG A 347 34.89 16.33 -32.71
CA ARG A 347 36.28 16.69 -32.35
C ARG A 347 36.72 18.03 -32.94
N ASP A 348 36.46 18.27 -34.23
CA ASP A 348 36.80 19.53 -34.89
C ASP A 348 36.10 20.73 -34.23
N ASN A 349 34.83 20.56 -33.86
CA ASN A 349 34.09 21.60 -33.12
C ASN A 349 34.69 21.85 -31.73
N THR A 350 35.13 20.80 -31.03
CA THR A 350 35.71 20.94 -29.69
C THR A 350 37.08 21.64 -29.74
N GLU A 351 37.85 21.39 -30.80
CA GLU A 351 39.14 22.04 -31.03
C GLU A 351 38.98 23.51 -31.46
N ALA A 352 37.94 23.83 -32.25
CA ALA A 352 37.55 25.19 -32.57
C ALA A 352 37.12 25.99 -31.32
N ASP A 353 36.29 25.40 -30.47
CA ASP A 353 35.87 26.02 -29.20
C ASP A 353 37.06 26.24 -28.25
N ARG A 354 38.01 25.29 -28.22
CA ARG A 354 39.24 25.42 -27.43
C ARG A 354 40.15 26.53 -27.94
N ARG A 355 40.26 26.73 -29.25
CA ARG A 355 41.00 27.87 -29.83
C ARG A 355 40.37 29.20 -29.47
N LYS A 356 39.04 29.29 -29.55
CA LYS A 356 38.30 30.50 -29.19
C LYS A 356 38.47 30.89 -27.72
N LEU A 357 38.44 29.89 -26.83
CA LEU A 357 38.75 30.09 -25.40
C LEU A 357 40.19 30.56 -25.14
N LEU A 358 41.16 30.18 -25.98
CA LEU A 358 42.55 30.63 -25.85
C LEU A 358 42.71 32.08 -26.31
N GLU A 359 42.02 32.48 -27.38
CA GLU A 359 41.96 33.88 -27.85
C GLU A 359 41.29 34.78 -26.80
N ASP A 360 40.19 34.35 -26.19
CA ASP A 360 39.50 35.09 -25.13
C ASP A 360 40.33 35.25 -23.84
N ILE A 361 41.32 34.38 -23.59
CA ILE A 361 42.25 34.48 -22.45
C ILE A 361 43.38 35.48 -22.73
N GLU A 362 43.86 35.57 -23.97
CA GLU A 362 44.87 36.57 -24.38
C GLU A 362 44.30 38.00 -24.31
N ASP A 363 43.05 38.21 -24.75
CA ASP A 363 42.39 39.52 -24.69
C ASP A 363 42.03 39.97 -23.25
N GLY A 364 42.00 39.05 -22.28
CA GLY A 364 41.74 39.33 -20.87
C GLY A 364 42.96 39.78 -20.05
N MET A 365 44.17 39.79 -20.64
CA MET A 365 45.44 40.10 -19.96
C MET A 365 46.02 41.49 -20.29
N GLU A 366 45.24 42.45 -20.78
CA GLU A 366 45.66 43.86 -20.78
C GLU A 366 45.60 44.45 -19.36
N PHE A 367 46.77 44.47 -18.72
CA PHE A 367 47.05 45.04 -17.40
C PHE A 367 46.56 46.49 -17.25
N ARG A 368 45.72 46.74 -16.24
CA ARG A 368 45.56 48.07 -15.64
C ARG A 368 46.85 48.43 -14.89
N GLU A 369 47.70 49.24 -15.48
CA GLU A 369 48.67 50.07 -14.75
C GLU A 369 48.06 51.47 -14.51
N GLN A 370 47.59 51.71 -13.28
CA GLN A 370 47.58 53.02 -12.62
C GLN A 370 47.77 52.83 -11.11
#